data_AF-A0A182IDD2-F1
#
_entry.id   AF-A0A182IDD2-F1
#
_cell.length_a   1.000
_cell.length_b   1.000
_cell.length_c   1.000
_cell.angle_alpha   90.00
_cell.angle_beta   90.00
_cell.angle_gamma   90.00
#
_symmetry.space_group_name_H-M   'P 1'
#
loop_
_entity.id
_entity.type
_entity.pdbx_description
1 polymer ?
#
loop_
_entity_poly.entity_id
_entity_poly.type
_entity_poly.pdbx_seq_one_letter_code
_entity_poly.pdbx_strand_id
1 'polypeptide(L)'
;VNRCVSNIPEGQCTLIPKQFRQQPPITSTKFQTSAEQCKEQRELENILEEKISKLQSFLARYVNNLISVLTKNNSVHQTSQMIVEDILESWRMILVFIACSVLASLILIAMLRWIAKPLVWISIIGVITALSYGVYYSFRQYQQIRANPVAAHVNVSPNLSSLVNSWFKSDQTWLWILIALSVILIVLLLVVLVLRKRIVIAIALLKEGSKNAYIMCAIYGKNFCSSAKDAFSLLTRNVL
;
A
#
# COMPACT_ATOMS: atom_id res chain seq x y z
N VAL A 1 8.23 23.52 22.21
CA VAL A 1 8.02 23.30 23.66
C VAL A 1 7.66 24.65 24.26
N ASN A 2 6.38 24.98 24.32
CA ASN A 2 5.92 26.25 24.91
C ASN A 2 5.54 25.97 26.36
N ARG A 3 6.48 26.18 27.29
CA ARG A 3 6.14 26.19 28.72
C ARG A 3 5.37 27.48 29.01
N CYS A 4 4.16 27.36 29.54
CA CYS A 4 3.51 28.49 30.21
C CYS A 4 4.32 28.83 31.47
N VAL A 5 5.02 29.96 31.45
CA VAL A 5 5.69 30.52 32.61
C VAL A 5 4.60 31.03 33.56
N SER A 6 4.51 30.42 34.73
CA SER A 6 3.44 30.63 35.71
C SER A 6 3.60 31.89 36.58
N ASN A 7 4.27 32.94 36.10
CA ASN A 7 4.49 34.14 36.93
C ASN A 7 4.75 35.40 36.09
N ILE A 8 3.69 36.02 35.58
CA ILE A 8 3.74 37.41 35.10
C ILE A 8 2.64 38.18 35.86
N PRO A 9 2.98 39.18 36.69
CA PRO A 9 1.99 40.05 37.32
C PRO A 9 1.32 40.95 36.27
N GLU A 10 0.04 41.27 36.45
CA GLU A 10 -0.91 41.83 35.46
C GLU A 10 -0.63 43.26 34.93
N GLY A 11 0.62 43.69 34.81
CA GLY A 11 0.97 45.09 34.50
C GLY A 11 1.51 45.38 33.10
N GLN A 12 2.06 44.41 32.35
CA GLN A 12 2.77 44.73 31.10
C GLN A 12 2.61 43.63 30.04
N CYS A 13 1.69 43.87 29.11
CA CYS A 13 1.72 43.25 27.78
C CYS A 13 1.60 44.36 26.74
N THR A 14 2.73 44.78 26.18
CA THR A 14 2.81 45.69 25.04
C THR A 14 2.25 45.04 23.78
N LEU A 15 1.29 45.74 23.15
CA LEU A 15 0.64 45.40 21.90
C LEU A 15 1.62 45.40 20.70
N ILE A 16 1.61 44.36 19.89
CA ILE A 16 2.09 44.39 18.49
C ILE A 16 1.06 43.66 17.60
N PRO A 17 0.52 44.28 16.52
CA PRO A 17 -0.52 43.68 15.70
C PRO A 17 0.03 42.76 14.59
N LYS A 18 -0.73 41.73 14.19
CA LYS A 18 -0.44 40.86 13.03
C LYS A 18 -1.39 41.16 11.87
N GLN A 19 -0.80 41.34 10.68
CA GLN A 19 -1.46 41.51 9.38
C GLN A 19 -2.11 40.21 8.88
N PHE A 20 -3.23 40.35 8.18
CA PHE A 20 -4.20 39.31 7.81
C PHE A 20 -4.21 39.07 6.30
N ARG A 21 -4.18 37.81 5.83
CA ARG A 21 -4.67 37.33 4.51
C ARG A 21 -4.59 35.79 4.47
N GLN A 22 -5.53 34.94 4.03
CA GLN A 22 -7.00 34.90 3.79
C GLN A 22 -7.29 33.43 3.36
N GLN A 23 -8.36 32.77 3.86
CA GLN A 23 -9.00 31.61 3.19
C GLN A 23 -10.50 31.47 3.62
N PRO A 24 -11.43 30.97 2.76
CA PRO A 24 -12.89 31.15 2.89
C PRO A 24 -13.62 29.98 3.63
N PRO A 25 -14.95 30.08 3.90
CA PRO A 25 -15.52 29.72 5.21
C PRO A 25 -16.39 28.44 5.24
N ILE A 26 -16.40 27.73 6.38
CA ILE A 26 -17.52 26.89 6.83
C ILE A 26 -17.64 26.98 8.38
N THR A 27 -18.75 27.60 8.79
CA THR A 27 -19.55 27.43 10.03
C THR A 27 -18.93 27.70 11.42
N SER A 28 -19.33 28.86 11.97
CA SER A 28 -19.40 29.33 13.36
C SER A 28 -18.48 28.67 14.40
N THR A 29 -17.40 29.36 14.78
CA THR A 29 -16.85 29.22 16.13
C THR A 29 -16.35 30.58 16.60
N LYS A 30 -16.76 30.95 17.82
CA LYS A 30 -16.47 32.23 18.49
C LYS A 30 -14.98 32.59 18.41
N PHE A 31 -14.69 33.87 18.20
CA PHE A 31 -13.38 34.45 18.46
C PHE A 31 -13.16 34.47 19.98
N GLN A 32 -12.31 33.58 20.47
CA GLN A 32 -12.18 33.27 21.89
C GLN A 32 -10.81 33.76 22.40
N THR A 33 -10.84 34.54 23.48
CA THR A 33 -9.67 35.26 24.04
C THR A 33 -8.60 34.26 24.53
N SER A 34 -7.32 34.62 24.53
CA SER A 34 -6.21 33.72 24.95
C SER A 34 -6.38 33.13 26.36
N ALA A 35 -7.07 33.84 27.27
CA ALA A 35 -7.44 33.34 28.58
C ALA A 35 -8.53 32.26 28.55
N GLU A 36 -9.52 32.37 27.64
CA GLU A 36 -10.55 31.34 27.45
C GLU A 36 -9.98 30.08 26.79
N GLN A 37 -9.05 30.21 25.83
CA GLN A 37 -8.37 29.05 25.24
C GLN A 37 -7.59 28.25 26.29
N CYS A 38 -6.97 28.91 27.26
CA CYS A 38 -6.23 28.25 28.34
C CYS A 38 -7.15 27.50 29.32
N LYS A 39 -8.37 28.00 29.54
CA LYS A 39 -9.38 27.34 30.38
C LYS A 39 -9.94 26.08 29.71
N GLU A 40 -10.25 26.17 28.42
CA GLU A 40 -10.77 25.03 27.63
C GLU A 40 -9.73 23.91 27.46
N GLN A 41 -8.46 24.26 27.26
CA GLN A 41 -7.38 23.27 27.19
C GLN A 41 -7.25 22.46 28.50
N ARG A 42 -7.42 23.12 29.65
CA ARG A 42 -7.33 22.48 30.97
C ARG A 42 -8.52 21.55 31.24
N GLU A 43 -9.71 21.93 30.79
CA GLU A 43 -10.88 21.05 30.88
C GLU A 43 -10.75 19.83 29.96
N LEU A 44 -10.21 20.00 28.75
CA LEU A 44 -9.95 18.89 27.84
C LEU A 44 -8.89 17.92 28.40
N GLU A 45 -7.84 18.41 29.05
CA GLU A 45 -6.84 17.57 29.75
C GLU A 45 -7.49 16.78 30.89
N ASN A 46 -8.32 17.41 31.71
CA ASN A 46 -9.05 16.71 32.78
C ASN A 46 -9.97 15.61 32.23
N ILE A 47 -10.67 15.87 31.12
CA ILE A 47 -11.55 14.89 30.46
C ILE A 47 -10.73 13.74 29.86
N LEU A 48 -9.56 14.04 29.28
CA LEU A 48 -8.67 13.06 28.68
C LEU A 48 -8.11 12.11 29.76
N GLU A 49 -7.65 12.64 30.89
CA GLU A 49 -7.19 11.88 32.07
C GLU A 49 -8.32 10.97 32.62
N GLU A 50 -9.54 11.49 32.72
CA GLU A 50 -10.70 10.70 33.15
C GLU A 50 -11.01 9.54 32.19
N LYS A 51 -10.95 9.76 30.87
CA LYS A 51 -11.19 8.69 29.89
C LYS A 51 -10.05 7.68 29.87
N ILE A 52 -8.80 8.11 30.03
CA ILE A 52 -7.64 7.23 30.11
C ILE A 52 -7.76 6.29 31.32
N SER A 53 -8.08 6.82 32.49
CA SER A 53 -8.27 5.99 33.71
C SER A 53 -9.40 4.96 33.56
N LYS A 54 -10.52 5.34 32.94
CA LYS A 54 -11.61 4.40 32.60
C LYS A 54 -11.13 3.29 31.66
N LEU A 55 -10.37 3.63 30.62
CA LEU A 55 -9.82 2.67 29.65
C LEU A 55 -8.84 1.69 30.30
N GLN A 56 -7.96 2.18 31.18
CA GLN A 56 -7.04 1.35 31.96
C GLN A 56 -7.79 0.35 32.85
N SER A 57 -8.87 0.78 33.50
CA SER A 57 -9.69 -0.10 34.35
C SER A 57 -10.42 -1.20 33.56
N PHE A 58 -10.88 -0.88 32.34
CA PHE A 58 -11.49 -1.85 31.43
C PHE A 58 -10.48 -2.89 30.96
N LEU A 59 -9.28 -2.45 30.58
CA LEU A 59 -8.19 -3.35 30.19
C LEU A 59 -7.77 -4.25 31.36
N ALA A 60 -7.64 -3.70 32.57
CA ALA A 60 -7.30 -4.48 33.75
C ALA A 60 -8.35 -5.58 34.04
N ARG A 61 -9.65 -5.28 33.91
CA ARG A 61 -10.72 -6.28 34.03
C ARG A 61 -10.62 -7.37 32.96
N TYR A 62 -10.35 -7.00 31.71
CA TYR A 62 -10.22 -7.96 30.62
C TYR A 62 -9.02 -8.89 30.82
N VAL A 63 -7.88 -8.31 31.21
CA VAL A 63 -6.66 -9.04 31.55
C VAL A 63 -6.90 -9.99 32.72
N ASN A 64 -7.53 -9.53 33.81
CA ASN A 64 -7.84 -10.37 34.96
C ASN A 64 -8.80 -11.52 34.62
N ASN A 65 -9.80 -11.27 33.76
CA ASN A 65 -10.72 -12.31 33.32
C ASN A 65 -10.00 -13.36 32.45
N LEU A 66 -9.12 -12.92 31.54
CA LEU A 66 -8.29 -13.80 30.73
C LEU A 66 -7.33 -14.64 31.58
N ILE A 67 -6.67 -14.01 32.57
CA ILE A 67 -5.80 -14.70 33.53
C ILE A 67 -6.62 -15.75 34.28
N SER A 68 -7.80 -15.43 34.82
CA SER A 68 -8.61 -16.40 35.57
C SER A 68 -9.02 -17.65 34.75
N VAL A 69 -9.23 -17.48 33.44
CA VAL A 69 -9.53 -18.59 32.52
C VAL A 69 -8.30 -19.44 32.23
N LEU A 70 -7.13 -18.82 32.06
CA LEU A 70 -5.86 -19.52 31.84
C LEU A 70 -5.40 -20.26 33.11
N THR A 71 -5.63 -19.66 34.29
CA THR A 71 -5.14 -20.14 35.58
C THR A 71 -6.00 -21.24 36.21
N LYS A 72 -7.21 -21.50 35.68
CA LYS A 72 -8.16 -22.51 36.20
C LYS A 72 -7.59 -23.95 36.21
N ASN A 73 -6.50 -24.21 35.50
CA ASN A 73 -5.84 -25.51 35.49
C ASN A 73 -4.50 -25.40 36.22
N ASN A 74 -4.31 -26.10 37.35
CA ASN A 74 -3.14 -25.97 38.22
C ASN A 74 -1.80 -26.29 37.53
N SER A 75 -1.80 -27.00 36.41
CA SER A 75 -0.64 -27.24 35.56
C SER A 75 -0.20 -26.00 34.77
N VAL A 76 -1.09 -25.05 34.51
CA VAL A 76 -0.81 -23.83 33.73
C VAL A 76 -0.10 -22.79 34.57
N HIS A 77 -0.19 -22.84 35.90
CA HIS A 77 0.51 -21.87 36.75
C HIS A 77 2.03 -21.94 36.59
N GLN A 78 2.60 -23.16 36.58
CA GLN A 78 4.04 -23.36 36.36
C GLN A 78 4.44 -23.02 34.92
N THR A 79 3.65 -23.45 33.94
CA THR A 79 3.91 -23.15 32.52
C THR A 79 3.79 -21.65 32.22
N SER A 80 2.87 -20.93 32.87
CA SER A 80 2.64 -19.50 32.63
C SER A 80 3.74 -18.61 33.20
N GLN A 81 4.32 -18.98 34.35
CA GLN A 81 5.42 -18.22 34.95
C GLN A 81 6.65 -18.27 34.04
N MET A 82 6.99 -19.45 33.51
CA MET A 82 8.09 -19.64 32.56
C MET A 82 7.88 -18.81 31.28
N ILE A 83 6.67 -18.81 30.72
CA ILE A 83 6.33 -18.03 29.52
C ILE A 83 6.42 -16.50 29.78
N VAL A 84 6.01 -16.03 30.96
CA VAL A 84 6.04 -14.59 31.29
C VAL A 84 7.48 -14.11 31.44
N GLU A 85 8.34 -14.93 32.03
CA GLU A 85 9.78 -14.63 32.16
C GLU A 85 10.43 -14.51 30.77
N ASP A 86 10.14 -15.46 29.86
CA ASP A 86 10.61 -15.42 28.46
C ASP A 86 10.11 -14.17 27.71
N ILE A 87 8.87 -13.74 27.96
CA ILE A 87 8.27 -12.55 27.33
C ILE A 87 8.87 -11.25 27.87
N LEU A 88 9.07 -11.16 29.19
CA LEU A 88 9.62 -9.96 29.83
C LEU A 88 11.09 -9.74 29.48
N GLU A 89 11.84 -10.80 29.20
CA GLU A 89 13.22 -10.67 28.72
C GLU A 89 13.27 -10.29 27.23
N SER A 90 12.36 -10.83 26.41
CA SER A 90 12.39 -10.66 24.94
C SER A 90 11.48 -9.56 24.38
N TRP A 91 10.74 -8.82 25.21
CA TRP A 91 9.71 -7.87 24.74
C TRP A 91 10.22 -6.83 23.73
N ARG A 92 11.45 -6.32 23.90
CA ARG A 92 12.07 -5.34 22.99
C ARG A 92 12.34 -5.95 21.62
N MET A 93 12.84 -7.19 21.58
CA MET A 93 13.14 -7.90 20.33
C MET A 93 11.86 -8.20 19.55
N ILE A 94 10.82 -8.66 20.23
CA ILE A 94 9.49 -8.90 19.63
C ILE A 94 8.91 -7.60 19.05
N LEU A 95 9.00 -6.49 19.79
CA LEU A 95 8.51 -5.18 19.32
C LEU A 95 9.27 -4.72 18.07
N VAL A 96 10.58 -4.95 18.01
CA VAL A 96 11.41 -4.67 16.83
C VAL A 96 10.96 -5.52 15.63
N PHE A 97 10.73 -6.82 15.80
CA PHE A 97 10.24 -7.67 14.70
C PHE A 97 8.85 -7.25 14.20
N ILE A 98 7.93 -6.89 15.11
CA ILE A 98 6.61 -6.37 14.76
C ILE A 98 6.75 -5.05 13.99
N ALA A 99 7.58 -4.13 14.48
CA ALA A 99 7.81 -2.85 13.82
C ALA A 99 8.42 -3.03 12.43
N CYS A 100 9.43 -3.90 12.27
CA CYS A 100 10.03 -4.24 10.99
C CYS A 100 9.01 -4.87 10.03
N SER A 101 8.15 -5.76 10.51
CA SER A 101 7.10 -6.38 9.68
C SER A 101 6.07 -5.35 9.18
N VAL A 102 5.64 -4.44 10.07
CA VAL A 102 4.76 -3.32 9.71
C VAL A 102 5.45 -2.39 8.69
N LEU A 103 6.72 -2.04 8.91
CA LEU A 103 7.50 -1.21 7.99
C LEU A 103 7.69 -1.87 6.63
N ALA A 104 8.03 -3.16 6.58
CA ALA A 104 8.16 -3.92 5.34
C ALA A 104 6.84 -3.93 4.55
N SER A 105 5.72 -4.14 5.25
CA SER A 105 4.39 -4.10 4.65
C SER A 105 4.06 -2.71 4.10
N LEU A 106 4.36 -1.65 4.84
CA LEU A 106 4.16 -0.26 4.40
C LEU A 106 5.04 0.08 3.19
N ILE A 107 6.30 -0.38 3.17
CA ILE A 107 7.22 -0.22 2.05
C ILE A 107 6.68 -0.91 0.80
N LEU A 108 6.20 -2.16 0.90
CA LEU A 108 5.61 -2.88 -0.22
C LEU A 108 4.41 -2.14 -0.80
N ILE A 109 3.50 -1.64 0.05
CA ILE A 109 2.33 -0.86 -0.36
C ILE A 109 2.75 0.46 -1.02
N ALA A 110 3.73 1.16 -0.46
CA ALA A 110 4.25 2.42 -0.99
C ALA A 110 4.95 2.22 -2.34
N MET A 111 5.76 1.18 -2.46
CA MET A 111 6.51 0.83 -3.67
C MET A 111 5.55 0.50 -4.81
N LEU A 112 4.54 -0.35 -4.59
CA LEU A 112 3.50 -0.66 -5.58
C LEU A 112 2.77 0.60 -6.08
N ARG A 113 2.59 1.59 -5.20
CA ARG A 113 1.93 2.85 -5.54
C ARG A 113 2.84 3.80 -6.34
N TRP A 114 4.12 3.86 -6.01
CA TRP A 114 5.09 4.67 -6.74
C TRP A 114 5.30 4.16 -8.16
N ILE A 115 5.21 2.85 -8.39
CA ILE A 115 5.33 2.22 -9.72
C ILE A 115 4.13 2.56 -10.62
N ALA A 116 2.95 2.84 -10.06
CA ALA A 116 1.73 3.05 -10.86
C ALA A 116 1.77 4.27 -11.81
N LYS A 117 2.58 5.29 -11.49
CA LYS A 117 2.82 6.49 -12.32
C LYS A 117 3.84 6.24 -13.45
N PRO A 118 5.09 5.81 -13.18
CA PRO A 118 6.08 5.54 -14.22
C PRO A 118 5.65 4.39 -15.13
N LEU A 119 4.88 3.40 -14.66
CA LEU A 119 4.42 2.29 -15.50
C LEU A 119 3.59 2.74 -16.72
N VAL A 120 2.84 3.85 -16.62
CA VAL A 120 2.13 4.44 -17.79
C VAL A 120 3.11 5.06 -18.76
N TRP A 121 4.04 5.85 -18.22
CA TRP A 121 5.04 6.55 -19.01
C TRP A 121 5.93 5.55 -19.76
N ILE A 122 6.37 4.50 -19.08
CA ILE A 122 7.13 3.39 -19.66
C ILE A 122 6.32 2.66 -20.73
N SER A 123 5.01 2.43 -20.52
CA SER A 123 4.16 1.80 -21.53
C SER A 123 4.01 2.67 -22.78
N ILE A 124 3.81 3.99 -22.63
CA ILE A 124 3.70 4.92 -23.77
C ILE A 124 5.02 5.00 -24.54
N ILE A 125 6.13 5.20 -23.81
CA ILE A 125 7.47 5.23 -24.41
C ILE A 125 7.78 3.89 -25.08
N GLY A 126 7.45 2.78 -24.42
CA GLY A 126 7.70 1.42 -24.93
C GLY A 126 7.00 1.14 -26.25
N VAL A 127 5.78 1.64 -26.45
CA VAL A 127 5.08 1.52 -27.75
C VAL A 127 5.78 2.36 -28.82
N ILE A 128 6.12 3.61 -28.50
CA ILE A 128 6.76 4.51 -29.45
C ILE A 128 8.13 3.95 -29.87
N THR A 129 8.92 3.45 -28.93
CA THR A 129 10.23 2.84 -29.22
C THR A 129 10.09 1.54 -29.99
N ALA A 130 9.12 0.69 -29.65
CA ALA A 130 8.87 -0.55 -30.40
C ALA A 130 8.45 -0.30 -31.85
N LEU A 131 7.55 0.67 -32.09
CA LEU A 131 7.13 1.06 -33.44
C LEU A 131 8.31 1.65 -34.23
N SER A 132 9.09 2.54 -33.61
CA SER A 132 10.27 3.15 -34.23
C SER A 132 11.35 2.12 -34.56
N TYR A 133 11.60 1.16 -33.66
CA TYR A 133 12.58 0.09 -33.84
C TYR A 133 12.16 -0.89 -34.95
N GLY A 134 10.87 -1.26 -34.99
CA GLY A 134 10.34 -2.11 -36.08
C GLY A 134 10.57 -1.48 -37.45
N VAL A 135 10.18 -0.21 -37.62
CA VAL A 135 10.37 0.53 -38.88
C VAL A 135 11.85 0.66 -39.24
N TYR A 136 12.71 1.02 -38.29
CA TYR A 136 14.15 1.14 -38.51
C TYR A 136 14.78 -0.19 -38.93
N TYR A 137 14.46 -1.28 -38.24
CA TYR A 137 15.00 -2.60 -38.51
C TYR A 137 14.56 -3.11 -39.89
N SER A 138 13.28 -2.96 -40.22
CA SER A 138 12.75 -3.31 -41.54
C SER A 138 13.39 -2.49 -42.66
N PHE A 139 13.59 -1.19 -42.47
CA PHE A 139 14.24 -0.33 -43.45
C PHE A 139 15.71 -0.72 -43.68
N ARG A 140 16.44 -1.02 -42.60
CA ARG A 140 17.84 -1.47 -42.69
C ARG A 140 17.96 -2.80 -43.42
N GLN A 141 17.07 -3.74 -43.13
CA GLN A 141 17.09 -5.06 -43.75
C GLN A 141 16.71 -5.00 -45.23
N TYR A 142 15.68 -4.21 -45.57
CA TYR A 142 15.30 -3.93 -46.95
C TYR A 142 16.44 -3.31 -47.75
N GLN A 143 17.18 -2.35 -47.16
CA GLN A 143 18.37 -1.79 -47.81
C GLN A 143 19.48 -2.82 -48.02
N GLN A 144 19.73 -3.71 -47.05
CA GLN A 144 20.77 -4.75 -47.19
C GLN A 144 20.47 -5.72 -48.32
N ILE A 145 19.20 -6.12 -48.48
CA ILE A 145 18.80 -7.03 -49.55
C ILE A 145 18.84 -6.32 -50.91
N ARG A 146 18.40 -5.05 -50.99
CA ARG A 146 18.52 -4.24 -52.21
C ARG A 146 19.96 -3.95 -52.63
N ALA A 147 20.89 -3.82 -51.68
CA ALA A 147 22.29 -3.54 -51.97
C ALA A 147 23.05 -4.78 -52.48
N ASN A 148 22.56 -5.99 -52.23
CA ASN A 148 23.17 -7.24 -52.70
C ASN A 148 22.12 -8.17 -53.35
N PRO A 149 21.70 -7.92 -54.61
CA PRO A 149 20.63 -8.68 -55.26
C PRO A 149 20.97 -10.15 -55.60
N VAL A 150 22.14 -10.68 -55.24
CA VAL A 150 22.61 -12.01 -55.70
C VAL A 150 23.28 -12.83 -54.59
N ALA A 151 22.46 -13.42 -53.71
CA ALA A 151 22.90 -14.53 -52.83
C ALA A 151 21.80 -15.60 -52.64
N ALA A 152 20.98 -15.81 -53.68
CA ALA A 152 19.80 -16.67 -53.66
C ALA A 152 20.00 -18.06 -54.30
N HIS A 153 21.24 -18.48 -54.59
CA HIS A 153 21.52 -19.85 -55.06
C HIS A 153 22.44 -20.55 -54.07
N VAL A 154 21.87 -21.15 -53.03
CA VAL A 154 22.60 -22.13 -52.22
C VAL A 154 21.68 -23.31 -51.93
N ASN A 155 22.16 -24.48 -52.31
CA ASN A 155 21.44 -25.75 -52.34
C ASN A 155 20.78 -26.07 -51.00
N VAL A 156 19.49 -26.41 -51.06
CA VAL A 156 18.68 -26.84 -49.92
C VAL A 156 19.19 -28.18 -49.36
N SER A 157 19.93 -28.09 -48.25
CA SER A 157 20.15 -29.20 -47.31
C SER A 157 18.95 -29.32 -46.36
N PRO A 158 18.57 -30.53 -45.89
CA PRO A 158 17.39 -30.74 -45.03
C PRO A 158 17.62 -30.35 -43.56
N ASN A 159 18.56 -29.45 -43.27
CA ASN A 159 18.79 -28.98 -41.91
C ASN A 159 17.85 -27.82 -41.55
N LEU A 160 17.33 -27.83 -40.32
CA LEU A 160 16.43 -26.79 -39.79
C LEU A 160 17.00 -25.37 -39.97
N SER A 161 18.33 -25.22 -39.83
CA SER A 161 19.03 -23.94 -40.03
C SER A 161 19.01 -23.44 -41.49
N SER A 162 18.89 -24.32 -42.48
CA SER A 162 18.72 -23.94 -43.91
C SER A 162 17.29 -23.49 -44.22
N LEU A 163 16.28 -24.19 -43.67
CA LEU A 163 14.86 -23.77 -43.82
C LEU A 163 14.63 -22.39 -43.17
N VAL A 164 15.19 -22.18 -41.98
CA VAL A 164 15.15 -20.89 -41.28
C VAL A 164 15.82 -19.81 -42.12
N ASN A 165 17.06 -20.02 -42.56
CA ASN A 165 17.81 -19.01 -43.33
C ASN A 165 17.18 -18.69 -44.70
N SER A 166 16.50 -19.64 -45.34
CA SER A 166 15.77 -19.40 -46.59
C SER A 166 14.54 -18.52 -46.37
N TRP A 167 13.78 -18.79 -45.30
CA TRP A 167 12.58 -18.02 -44.95
C TRP A 167 12.90 -16.58 -44.54
N PHE A 168 14.03 -16.37 -43.83
CA PHE A 168 14.51 -15.04 -43.40
C PHE A 168 15.18 -14.20 -44.49
N LYS A 169 15.37 -14.72 -45.72
CA LYS A 169 16.10 -13.99 -46.78
C LYS A 169 15.19 -13.38 -47.85
N SER A 170 13.89 -13.66 -47.81
CA SER A 170 12.92 -13.13 -48.76
C SER A 170 12.44 -11.73 -48.36
N ASP A 171 12.38 -10.79 -49.32
CA ASP A 171 11.94 -9.41 -49.08
C ASP A 171 10.51 -9.31 -48.50
N GLN A 172 9.65 -10.27 -48.83
CA GLN A 172 8.25 -10.29 -48.39
C GLN A 172 8.08 -10.78 -46.95
N THR A 173 8.95 -11.65 -46.43
CA THR A 173 8.78 -12.25 -45.09
C THR A 173 9.11 -11.27 -43.97
N TRP A 174 10.05 -10.34 -44.20
CA TRP A 174 10.38 -9.29 -43.24
C TRP A 174 9.20 -8.37 -42.91
N LEU A 175 8.37 -8.08 -43.90
CA LEU A 175 7.19 -7.23 -43.72
C LEU A 175 6.12 -7.96 -42.89
N TRP A 176 5.87 -9.23 -43.19
CA TRP A 176 4.94 -10.08 -42.42
C TRP A 176 5.41 -10.33 -40.99
N ILE A 177 6.72 -10.56 -40.77
CA ILE A 177 7.30 -10.72 -39.42
C ILE A 177 7.10 -9.44 -38.60
N LEU A 178 7.30 -8.27 -39.20
CA LEU A 178 7.11 -6.98 -38.52
C LEU A 178 5.65 -6.76 -38.13
N ILE A 179 4.71 -7.07 -39.03
CA ILE A 179 3.27 -6.98 -38.74
C ILE A 179 2.92 -7.95 -37.60
N ALA A 180 3.37 -9.20 -37.67
CA ALA A 180 3.10 -10.20 -36.63
C ALA A 180 3.69 -9.80 -35.27
N LEU A 181 4.95 -9.36 -35.24
CA LEU A 181 5.61 -8.88 -34.01
C LEU A 181 4.92 -7.65 -33.44
N SER A 182 4.51 -6.71 -34.30
CA SER A 182 3.75 -5.52 -33.91
C SER A 182 2.39 -5.90 -33.29
N VAL A 183 1.64 -6.80 -33.92
CA VAL A 183 0.35 -7.29 -33.40
C VAL A 183 0.52 -7.99 -32.04
N ILE A 184 1.52 -8.87 -31.89
CA ILE A 184 1.81 -9.54 -30.62
C ILE A 184 2.14 -8.51 -29.52
N LEU A 185 2.94 -7.50 -29.84
CA LEU A 185 3.32 -6.45 -28.90
C LEU A 185 2.11 -5.58 -28.50
N ILE A 186 1.22 -5.27 -29.44
CA ILE A 186 -0.05 -4.58 -29.18
C ILE A 186 -0.96 -5.41 -28.27
N VAL A 187 -1.10 -6.71 -28.51
CA VAL A 187 -1.93 -7.61 -27.68
C VAL A 187 -1.35 -7.70 -26.27
N LEU A 188 -0.03 -7.91 -26.13
CA LEU A 188 0.64 -7.94 -24.83
C LEU A 188 0.45 -6.61 -24.06
N LEU A 189 0.56 -5.48 -24.77
CA LEU A 189 0.30 -4.16 -24.20
C LEU A 189 -1.15 -4.01 -23.75
N LEU A 190 -2.11 -4.44 -24.56
CA LEU A 190 -3.54 -4.38 -24.24
C LEU A 190 -3.84 -5.17 -22.96
N VAL A 191 -3.25 -6.37 -22.83
CA VAL A 191 -3.33 -7.20 -21.61
C VAL A 191 -2.76 -6.43 -20.41
N VAL A 192 -1.56 -5.86 -20.51
CA VAL A 192 -0.95 -5.08 -19.42
C VAL A 192 -1.80 -3.87 -19.03
N LEU A 193 -2.39 -3.16 -19.98
CA LEU A 193 -3.30 -2.02 -19.73
C LEU A 193 -4.59 -2.44 -19.02
N VAL A 194 -5.18 -3.59 -19.41
CA VAL A 194 -6.37 -4.14 -18.76
C VAL A 194 -6.04 -4.57 -17.33
N LEU A 195 -4.91 -5.26 -17.11
CA LEU A 195 -4.46 -5.67 -15.78
C LEU A 195 -4.23 -4.45 -14.87
N ARG A 196 -3.66 -3.36 -15.40
CA ARG A 196 -3.48 -2.11 -14.67
C ARG A 196 -4.80 -1.52 -14.18
N LYS A 197 -5.84 -1.50 -15.02
CA LYS A 197 -7.18 -1.03 -14.62
C LYS A 197 -7.76 -1.89 -13.49
N ARG A 198 -7.53 -3.20 -13.51
CA ARG A 198 -7.99 -4.13 -12.46
C ARG A 198 -7.35 -3.83 -11.10
N ILE A 199 -6.04 -3.55 -11.07
CA ILE A 199 -5.32 -3.23 -9.82
C ILE A 199 -5.92 -2.01 -9.13
N VAL A 200 -6.27 -0.95 -9.88
CA VAL A 200 -6.86 0.28 -9.31
C VAL A 200 -8.25 0.03 -8.73
N ILE A 201 -9.08 -0.76 -9.43
CA ILE A 201 -10.42 -1.12 -8.96
C ILE A 201 -10.33 -1.93 -7.66
N ALA A 202 -9.43 -2.91 -7.59
CA ALA A 202 -9.23 -3.71 -6.38
C ALA A 202 -8.83 -2.85 -5.17
N ILE A 203 -7.93 -1.88 -5.36
CA ILE A 203 -7.52 -0.95 -4.29
C ILE A 203 -8.70 -0.07 -3.83
N ALA A 204 -9.53 0.41 -4.77
CA ALA A 204 -10.72 1.20 -4.45
C ALA A 204 -11.75 0.38 -3.64
N LEU A 205 -11.99 -0.87 -4.06
CA LEU A 205 -12.88 -1.79 -3.35
C LEU A 205 -12.37 -2.12 -1.94
N LEU A 206 -11.08 -2.37 -1.78
CA LEU A 206 -10.46 -2.59 -0.47
C LEU A 206 -10.66 -1.36 0.44
N LYS A 207 -10.46 -0.16 -0.10
CA LYS A 207 -10.64 1.09 0.67
C LYS A 207 -12.08 1.29 1.14
N GLU A 208 -13.07 1.09 0.28
CA GLU A 208 -14.49 1.22 0.64
C GLU A 208 -14.94 0.08 1.58
N GLY A 209 -14.45 -1.14 1.35
CA GLY A 209 -14.70 -2.28 2.21
C GLY A 209 -14.19 -2.07 3.63
N SER A 210 -12.96 -1.54 3.79
CA SER A 210 -12.41 -1.20 5.11
C SER A 210 -13.20 -0.09 5.82
N LYS A 211 -13.70 0.90 5.08
CA LYS A 211 -14.50 2.00 5.65
C LYS A 211 -15.85 1.51 6.16
N ASN A 212 -16.54 0.67 5.40
CA ASN A 212 -17.80 0.07 5.83
C ASN A 212 -17.61 -0.91 6.98
N ALA A 213 -16.54 -1.72 6.96
CA ALA A 213 -16.21 -2.62 8.07
C ALA A 213 -15.95 -1.85 9.38
N TYR A 214 -15.28 -0.69 9.31
CA TYR A 214 -15.06 0.16 10.47
C TYR A 214 -16.36 0.73 11.05
N ILE A 215 -17.27 1.23 10.20
CA ILE A 215 -18.59 1.73 10.63
C ILE A 215 -19.42 0.60 11.27
N MET A 216 -19.41 -0.59 10.67
CA MET A 216 -20.07 -1.77 11.22
C MET A 216 -19.52 -2.14 12.61
N CYS A 217 -18.20 -2.12 12.80
CA CYS A 217 -17.57 -2.37 14.10
C CYS A 217 -17.95 -1.30 15.14
N ALA A 218 -18.07 -0.04 14.73
CA ALA A 218 -18.47 1.07 15.61
C ALA A 218 -19.95 0.99 16.02
N ILE A 219 -20.85 0.59 15.12
CA ILE A 219 -22.29 0.45 15.41
C ILE A 219 -22.56 -0.79 16.28
N TYR A 220 -21.98 -1.94 15.92
CA TYR A 220 -22.24 -3.19 16.63
C TYR A 220 -21.33 -3.41 17.84
N GLY A 221 -20.34 -2.54 18.07
CA GLY A 221 -19.42 -2.60 19.22
C GLY A 221 -18.55 -3.85 19.28
N LYS A 222 -18.42 -4.60 18.17
CA LYS A 222 -17.61 -5.82 18.09
C LYS A 222 -16.32 -5.54 17.32
N ASN A 223 -15.19 -5.96 17.88
CA ASN A 223 -13.89 -5.85 17.21
C ASN A 223 -13.88 -6.70 15.93
N PHE A 224 -13.26 -6.20 14.85
CA PHE A 224 -13.09 -6.95 13.59
C PHE A 224 -12.52 -8.36 13.81
N CYS A 225 -11.58 -8.47 14.77
CA CYS A 225 -10.97 -9.74 15.15
C CYS A 225 -11.95 -10.74 15.79
N SER A 226 -12.99 -10.26 16.49
CA SER A 226 -14.02 -11.13 17.07
C SER A 226 -14.94 -11.70 15.99
N SER A 227 -15.37 -10.86 15.05
CA SER A 227 -16.17 -11.31 13.90
C SER A 227 -15.38 -12.23 12.97
N ALA A 228 -14.09 -11.97 12.74
CA ALA A 228 -13.22 -12.84 11.95
C ALA A 228 -12.96 -14.19 12.64
N LYS A 229 -12.80 -14.20 13.97
CA LYS A 229 -12.64 -15.44 14.75
C LYS A 229 -13.90 -16.31 14.71
N ASP A 230 -15.07 -15.69 14.84
CA ASP A 230 -16.35 -16.41 14.74
C ASP A 230 -16.56 -16.98 13.33
N ALA A 231 -16.27 -16.20 12.28
CA ALA A 231 -16.34 -16.67 10.90
C ALA A 231 -15.35 -17.81 10.60
N PHE A 232 -14.11 -17.71 11.08
CA PHE A 232 -13.11 -18.77 10.94
C PHE A 232 -13.52 -20.03 11.70
N SER A 233 -14.08 -19.90 12.90
CA SER A 233 -14.61 -21.02 13.68
C SER A 233 -15.81 -21.69 12.99
N LEU A 234 -16.63 -20.95 12.24
CA LEU A 234 -17.74 -21.52 11.47
C LEU A 234 -17.24 -22.25 10.21
N LEU A 235 -16.22 -21.73 9.54
CA LEU A 235 -15.61 -22.37 8.37
C LEU A 235 -14.87 -23.66 8.76
N THR A 236 -14.09 -23.63 9.84
CA THR A 236 -13.36 -24.82 10.33
C THR A 236 -14.28 -25.94 10.82
N ARG A 237 -15.46 -25.61 11.35
CA ARG A 237 -16.48 -26.60 11.74
C ARG A 237 -17.29 -27.19 10.58
N ASN A 238 -17.22 -26.60 9.39
CA ASN A 238 -17.89 -27.13 8.19
C ASN A 238 -16.91 -27.87 7.24
N VAL A 239 -15.61 -27.68 7.43
CA VAL A 239 -14.54 -28.34 6.64
C VAL A 239 -14.06 -29.64 7.29
N LEU A 240 -14.23 -29.78 8.62
CA LEU A 240 -13.99 -31.02 9.37
C LEU A 240 -15.30 -31.77 9.58
#